data_AF-A0A9X2ZLT3-F1
#
_entry.id   AF-A0A9X2ZLT3-F1
#
_cell.length_a   1.000
_cell.length_b   1.000
_cell.length_c   1.000
_cell.angle_alpha   90.00
_cell.angle_beta   90.00
_cell.angle_gamma   90.00
#
_symmetry.space_group_name_H-M   'P 1'
#
loop_
_entity.id
_entity.type
_entity.pdbx_description
1 polymer ?
#
loop_
_entity_poly.entity_id
_entity_poly.type
_entity_poly.pdbx_seq_one_letter_code
_entity_poly.pdbx_strand_id
1 'polypeptide(L)'
;MSATTKPFHIGRKISRIRELKDMKQEALAQALGTNQQAISAIENSENIDEEKLKEVAKALGVTVEAIKNFSEENVINYFNTIYDNDFSYSNGAIQSNNCSFNPLDKVVELYERLVQAEKDKNEYLEKLLKGK
;
A
#
# COMPACT_ATOMS: atom_id res chain seq x y z
N MET A 1 -32.11 -5.65 -12.33
CA MET A 1 -32.09 -5.40 -10.87
C MET A 1 -31.33 -4.11 -10.64
N SER A 2 -32.01 -3.05 -10.19
CA SER A 2 -31.41 -1.71 -10.07
C SER A 2 -30.26 -1.72 -9.08
N ALA A 3 -29.05 -1.47 -9.57
CA ALA A 3 -27.94 -0.99 -8.76
C ALA A 3 -28.32 0.39 -8.23
N THR A 4 -28.97 0.40 -7.06
CA THR A 4 -29.08 1.62 -6.27
C THR A 4 -27.68 1.89 -5.73
N THR A 5 -27.01 2.87 -6.33
CA THR A 5 -25.77 3.45 -5.83
C THR A 5 -26.06 3.99 -4.42
N LYS A 6 -25.90 3.13 -3.41
CA LYS A 6 -26.23 3.46 -2.03
C LYS A 6 -25.32 4.60 -1.55
N PRO A 7 -25.88 5.55 -0.80
CA PRO A 7 -25.18 6.74 -0.38
C PRO A 7 -23.98 6.40 0.50
N PHE A 8 -23.07 7.36 0.60
CA PHE A 8 -21.81 7.35 1.31
C PHE A 8 -21.98 7.00 2.79
N HIS A 9 -22.13 5.71 3.13
CA HIS A 9 -22.34 5.26 4.50
C HIS A 9 -21.00 4.91 5.16
N ILE A 10 -20.46 5.81 5.97
CA ILE A 10 -19.14 5.63 6.62
C ILE A 10 -19.15 4.44 7.59
N GLY A 11 -20.22 4.27 8.39
CA GLY A 11 -20.31 3.14 9.32
C GLY A 11 -20.16 1.77 8.67
N ARG A 12 -20.77 1.56 7.49
CA ARG A 12 -20.63 0.31 6.72
C ARG A 12 -19.19 0.08 6.24
N LYS A 13 -18.50 1.15 5.82
CA LYS A 13 -17.09 1.09 5.43
C LYS A 13 -16.20 0.71 6.62
N ILE A 14 -16.45 1.28 7.80
CA ILE A 14 -15.77 0.92 9.05
C ILE A 14 -15.97 -0.56 9.37
N SER A 15 -17.22 -1.04 9.31
CA SER A 15 -17.56 -2.45 9.57
C SER A 15 -16.79 -3.39 8.64
N ARG A 16 -16.73 -3.05 7.35
CA ARG A 16 -16.03 -3.87 6.35
C ARG A 16 -14.51 -3.87 6.54
N ILE A 17 -13.91 -2.71 6.81
CA ILE A 17 -12.47 -2.61 7.11
C ILE A 17 -12.13 -3.41 8.38
N ARG A 18 -12.98 -3.36 9.40
CA ARG A 18 -12.83 -4.13 10.63
C ARG A 18 -12.82 -5.63 10.35
N GLU A 19 -13.78 -6.12 9.55
CA GLU A 19 -13.85 -7.53 9.15
C GLU A 19 -12.63 -7.98 8.35
N LEU A 20 -12.16 -7.15 7.41
CA LEU A 20 -10.95 -7.44 6.63
C LEU A 20 -9.68 -7.52 7.49
N LYS A 21 -9.69 -6.88 8.66
CA LYS A 21 -8.62 -6.97 9.67
C LYS A 21 -8.82 -8.09 10.68
N ASP A 22 -9.81 -8.96 10.47
CA ASP A 22 -10.18 -10.04 11.39
C ASP A 22 -10.41 -9.56 12.84
N MET A 23 -10.98 -8.35 12.97
CA MET A 23 -11.19 -7.70 14.26
C MET A 23 -12.64 -7.83 14.70
N LYS A 24 -12.90 -8.30 15.93
CA LYS A 24 -14.25 -8.34 16.52
C LYS A 24 -14.70 -6.94 16.95
N GLN A 25 -16.02 -6.70 16.98
CA GLN A 25 -16.57 -5.43 17.50
C GLN A 25 -16.14 -5.15 18.94
N GLU A 26 -16.05 -6.19 19.78
CA GLU A 26 -15.55 -6.09 21.15
C GLU A 26 -14.10 -5.60 21.23
N ALA A 27 -13.24 -6.08 20.33
CA ALA A 27 -11.83 -5.66 20.28
C ALA A 27 -11.70 -4.19 19.86
N LEU A 28 -12.49 -3.76 18.87
CA LEU A 28 -12.55 -2.34 18.48
C LEU A 28 -13.11 -1.47 19.62
N ALA A 29 -14.10 -1.96 20.35
CA ALA A 29 -14.66 -1.26 21.50
C ALA A 29 -13.61 -1.06 22.60
N GLN A 30 -12.84 -2.10 22.92
CA GLN A 30 -11.74 -2.02 23.87
C GLN A 30 -10.67 -1.02 23.43
N ALA A 31 -10.29 -1.01 22.14
CA ALA A 31 -9.32 -0.06 21.60
C ALA A 31 -9.79 1.40 21.67
N LEU A 32 -11.10 1.63 21.61
CA LEU A 32 -11.72 2.95 21.71
C LEU A 32 -12.19 3.30 23.14
N GLY A 33 -11.95 2.43 24.13
CA GLY A 33 -12.38 2.64 25.51
C GLY A 33 -13.90 2.72 25.67
N THR A 34 -14.64 2.01 24.82
CA THR A 34 -16.12 2.01 24.78
C THR A 34 -16.69 0.60 24.88
N ASN A 35 -18.00 0.44 24.63
CA ASN A 35 -18.69 -0.84 24.63
C ASN A 35 -19.06 -1.31 23.21
N GLN A 36 -19.36 -2.60 23.07
CA GLN A 36 -19.70 -3.22 21.79
C GLN A 36 -20.95 -2.57 21.15
N GLN A 37 -21.93 -2.18 21.95
CA GLN A 37 -23.17 -1.54 21.48
C GLN A 37 -22.88 -0.19 20.82
N ALA A 38 -21.94 0.58 21.37
CA ALA A 38 -21.50 1.85 20.80
C ALA A 38 -20.82 1.64 19.44
N ILE A 39 -19.98 0.60 19.30
CA ILE A 39 -19.39 0.24 18.00
C ILE A 39 -20.47 -0.16 17.00
N SER A 40 -21.45 -0.97 17.42
CA SER A 40 -22.58 -1.34 16.56
C SER A 40 -23.39 -0.12 16.11
N ALA A 41 -23.60 0.86 16.99
CA ALA A 41 -24.25 2.11 16.64
C ALA A 41 -23.42 2.94 15.63
N ILE A 42 -22.09 3.02 15.82
CA ILE A 42 -21.17 3.68 14.89
C ILE A 42 -21.23 3.01 13.51
N GLU A 43 -21.17 1.68 13.45
CA GLU A 43 -21.22 0.93 12.18
C GLU A 43 -22.56 1.07 11.45
N ASN A 44 -23.65 1.30 12.17
CA ASN A 44 -24.98 1.57 11.60
C ASN A 44 -25.22 3.05 11.29
N SER A 45 -24.29 3.96 11.62
CA SER A 45 -24.42 5.38 11.34
C SER A 45 -23.91 5.74 9.94
N GLU A 46 -24.72 6.47 9.18
CA GLU A 46 -24.34 6.93 7.83
C GLU A 46 -23.20 7.94 7.88
N ASN A 47 -23.28 8.88 8.83
CA ASN A 47 -22.28 9.92 9.08
C ASN A 47 -21.69 9.79 10.48
N ILE A 48 -20.41 10.11 10.63
CA ILE A 48 -19.68 10.10 11.89
C ILE A 48 -18.88 11.40 11.98
N ASP A 49 -18.83 12.00 13.17
CA ASP A 49 -18.04 13.19 13.44
C ASP A 49 -16.57 12.96 13.09
N GLU A 50 -15.93 13.97 12.48
CA GLU A 50 -14.54 13.86 12.00
C GLU A 50 -13.55 13.45 13.12
N GLU A 51 -13.77 13.93 14.35
CA GLU A 51 -12.93 13.56 15.51
C GLU A 51 -13.07 12.08 15.88
N LYS A 52 -14.30 11.57 15.97
CA LYS A 52 -14.56 10.15 16.22
C LYS A 52 -14.04 9.28 15.08
N LEU A 53 -14.17 9.75 13.84
CA LEU A 53 -13.64 9.04 12.68
C LEU A 53 -12.11 8.91 12.73
N LYS A 54 -11.40 9.93 13.21
CA LYS A 54 -9.94 9.86 13.44
C LYS A 54 -9.58 8.83 14.50
N GLU A 55 -10.32 8.79 15.61
CA GLU A 55 -10.11 7.80 16.66
C GLU A 55 -10.33 6.37 16.15
N VAL A 56 -11.43 6.15 15.43
CA VAL A 56 -11.74 4.85 14.80
C VAL A 56 -10.67 4.46 13.79
N ALA A 57 -10.22 5.39 12.94
CA ALA A 57 -9.15 5.15 11.97
C ALA A 57 -7.84 4.74 12.66
N LYS A 58 -7.48 5.44 13.74
CA LYS A 58 -6.31 5.10 14.56
C LYS A 58 -6.44 3.71 15.20
N ALA A 59 -7.61 3.38 15.76
CA ALA A 59 -7.87 2.07 16.37
C ALA A 59 -7.82 0.93 15.35
N LEU A 60 -8.29 1.17 14.12
CA LEU A 60 -8.19 0.24 13.00
C LEU A 60 -6.81 0.23 12.34
N GLY A 61 -5.92 1.17 12.65
CA GLY A 61 -4.61 1.30 12.01
C GLY A 61 -4.72 1.61 10.52
N VAL A 62 -5.60 2.54 10.14
CA VAL A 62 -5.80 3.04 8.77
C VAL A 62 -5.88 4.58 8.80
N THR A 63 -5.80 5.22 7.64
CA THR A 63 -6.05 6.66 7.54
C THR A 63 -7.54 6.97 7.45
N VAL A 64 -7.93 8.20 7.78
CA VAL A 64 -9.32 8.66 7.65
C VAL A 64 -9.75 8.65 6.18
N GLU A 65 -8.84 9.06 5.29
CA GLU A 65 -9.05 9.03 3.85
C GLU A 65 -9.29 7.61 3.34
N ALA A 66 -8.58 6.62 3.89
CA ALA A 66 -8.79 5.21 3.53
C ALA A 66 -10.21 4.76 3.88
N ILE A 67 -10.76 5.16 5.02
CA ILE A 67 -12.16 4.85 5.38
C ILE A 67 -13.13 5.58 4.45
N LYS A 68 -12.90 6.87 4.17
CA LYS A 68 -13.76 7.67 3.29
C LYS A 68 -13.79 7.14 1.85
N ASN A 69 -12.64 6.72 1.33
CA ASN A 69 -12.47 6.24 -0.05
C ASN A 69 -12.62 4.72 -0.18
N PHE A 70 -12.92 4.01 0.90
CA PHE A 70 -13.10 2.57 0.90
C PHE A 70 -14.26 2.18 -0.03
N SER A 71 -13.97 1.28 -0.97
CA SER A 71 -14.96 0.53 -1.73
C SER A 71 -14.47 -0.91 -1.85
N GLU A 72 -15.42 -1.86 -1.81
CA GLU A 72 -15.07 -3.28 -1.93
C GLU A 72 -14.45 -3.60 -3.30
N GLU A 73 -14.92 -2.92 -4.35
CA GLU A 73 -14.33 -3.02 -5.69
C GLU A 73 -12.87 -2.55 -5.72
N ASN A 74 -12.51 -1.46 -5.02
CA ASN A 74 -11.12 -1.00 -4.96
C ASN A 74 -10.21 -2.02 -4.25
N VAL A 75 -10.73 -2.69 -3.22
CA VAL A 75 -9.99 -3.73 -2.49
C VAL A 75 -9.80 -4.97 -3.37
N ILE A 76 -10.86 -5.43 -4.03
CA ILE A 76 -10.80 -6.57 -4.95
C ILE A 76 -9.86 -6.26 -6.12
N ASN A 77 -9.95 -5.06 -6.70
CA ASN A 77 -9.05 -4.62 -7.77
C ASN A 77 -7.60 -4.54 -7.29
N TYR A 78 -7.33 -4.08 -6.07
CA TYR A 78 -5.99 -4.09 -5.50
C TYR A 78 -5.46 -5.52 -5.35
N PHE A 79 -6.24 -6.44 -4.78
CA PHE A 79 -5.81 -7.83 -4.62
C PHE A 79 -5.60 -8.52 -5.98
N ASN A 80 -6.52 -8.38 -6.92
CA ASN A 80 -6.35 -8.94 -8.27
C ASN A 80 -5.14 -8.32 -8.97
N THR A 81 -4.89 -7.01 -8.81
CA THR A 81 -3.70 -6.36 -9.36
C THR A 81 -2.41 -6.93 -8.74
N ILE A 82 -2.39 -7.27 -7.45
CA ILE A 82 -1.20 -7.83 -6.79
C ILE A 82 -0.98 -9.31 -7.15
N TYR A 83 -2.05 -10.08 -7.34
CA TYR A 83 -1.95 -11.52 -7.65
C TYR A 83 -1.85 -11.83 -9.15
N ASP A 84 -2.45 -11.01 -10.02
CA ASP A 84 -2.46 -11.22 -11.48
C ASP A 84 -1.39 -10.40 -12.23
N ASN A 85 -0.73 -9.41 -11.61
CA ASN A 85 0.41 -8.76 -12.24
C ASN A 85 1.70 -9.55 -11.98
N ASP A 86 1.99 -10.41 -12.95
CA ASP A 86 3.34 -10.44 -13.52
C ASP A 86 3.87 -8.99 -13.60
N PHE A 87 5.08 -8.77 -13.09
CA PHE A 87 5.68 -7.52 -12.58
C PHE A 87 5.83 -6.37 -13.61
N SER A 88 5.10 -6.39 -14.71
CA SER A 88 5.43 -5.66 -15.93
C SER A 88 4.56 -4.44 -16.25
N TYR A 89 3.36 -4.23 -15.69
CA TYR A 89 2.48 -3.15 -16.20
C TYR A 89 1.56 -2.38 -15.22
N SER A 90 1.67 -2.52 -13.90
CA SER A 90 0.83 -1.78 -12.95
C SER A 90 1.42 -0.41 -12.53
N ASN A 91 1.42 0.53 -13.47
CA ASN A 91 1.93 1.90 -13.31
C ASN A 91 1.11 2.81 -12.34
N GLY A 92 0.30 2.24 -11.45
CA GLY A 92 -0.66 2.98 -10.61
C GLY A 92 -0.52 2.79 -9.10
N ALA A 93 0.02 1.65 -8.64
CA ALA A 93 0.09 1.34 -7.20
C ALA A 93 1.51 1.47 -6.60
N ILE A 94 2.55 1.58 -7.43
CA ILE A 94 3.96 1.78 -7.02
C ILE A 94 4.37 3.25 -7.17
N GLN A 95 3.51 4.21 -6.80
CA GLN A 95 3.98 5.60 -6.61
C GLN A 95 4.62 5.83 -5.23
N SER A 96 4.73 4.80 -4.38
CA SER A 96 5.41 4.92 -3.09
C SER A 96 6.92 4.64 -3.15
N ASN A 97 7.44 4.13 -4.28
CA ASN A 97 8.87 3.98 -4.55
C ASN A 97 9.25 4.82 -5.79
N ASN A 98 8.93 6.12 -5.74
CA ASN A 98 9.46 7.08 -6.71
C ASN A 98 10.98 7.16 -6.53
N CYS A 99 11.74 6.29 -7.18
CA CYS A 99 13.12 6.60 -7.50
C CYS A 99 13.10 7.89 -8.32
N SER A 100 13.78 8.95 -7.85
CA SER A 100 13.93 10.21 -8.59
C SER A 100 14.81 10.08 -9.84
N PHE A 101 15.26 8.87 -10.14
CA PHE A 101 16.12 8.50 -11.23
C PHE A 101 15.55 7.28 -11.93
N ASN A 102 15.79 7.18 -13.23
CA ASN A 102 15.43 6.00 -14.01
C ASN A 102 16.35 4.82 -13.58
N PRO A 103 15.80 3.71 -13.06
CA PRO A 103 16.61 2.57 -12.62
C PRO A 103 17.48 1.97 -13.73
N LEU A 104 17.02 2.03 -14.99
CA LEU A 104 17.81 1.53 -16.13
C LEU A 104 19.11 2.33 -16.30
N ASP A 105 19.09 3.64 -16.07
CA ASP A 105 20.28 4.48 -16.17
C ASP A 105 21.34 4.07 -15.14
N LYS A 106 20.92 3.65 -13.93
CA LYS A 106 21.84 3.13 -12.90
C LYS A 106 22.41 1.76 -13.22
N VAL A 107 21.64 0.93 -13.90
CA VAL A 107 22.13 -0.37 -14.40
C VAL A 107 23.19 -0.15 -15.47
N VAL A 108 22.95 0.76 -16.43
CA VAL A 108 23.93 1.11 -17.46
C VAL A 108 25.22 1.67 -16.84
N GLU A 109 25.11 2.59 -15.87
CA GLU A 109 26.26 3.16 -15.15
C GLU A 109 27.10 2.08 -14.44
N LEU A 110 26.47 1.06 -13.86
CA LEU A 110 27.17 -0.08 -13.26
C LEU A 110 27.92 -0.92 -14.30
N TYR A 111 27.30 -1.17 -15.46
CA TYR A 111 27.95 -1.91 -16.56
C TYR A 111 29.17 -1.17 -17.11
N GLU A 112 29.08 0.15 -17.30
CA GLU A 112 30.21 0.95 -17.78
C GLU A 112 31.40 0.88 -16.80
N ARG A 113 31.14 0.99 -15.50
CA ARG A 113 32.19 0.84 -14.46
C ARG A 113 32.79 -0.55 -14.45
N LEU A 114 31.97 -1.60 -14.60
CA LEU A 114 32.45 -2.98 -14.63
C LEU A 114 33.34 -3.23 -15.85
N VAL A 115 32.94 -2.73 -17.02
CA VAL A 115 33.77 -2.78 -18.24
C VAL A 115 35.09 -2.05 -18.04
N GLN A 116 35.09 -0.89 -17.38
CA GLN A 116 36.32 -0.16 -17.09
C GLN A 116 37.24 -0.94 -16.14
N ALA A 117 36.68 -1.51 -15.06
CA ALA A 117 37.45 -2.31 -14.11
C ALA A 117 38.12 -3.53 -14.77
N GLU A 118 37.43 -4.19 -15.70
CA GLU A 118 38.00 -5.29 -16.48
C GLU A 118 39.14 -4.82 -17.41
N LYS A 119 39.01 -3.66 -18.04
CA LYS A 119 40.09 -3.08 -18.87
C LYS A 119 41.32 -2.74 -18.04
N ASP A 120 41.14 -2.08 -16.90
CA ASP A 120 42.24 -1.69 -16.01
C ASP A 120 42.99 -2.93 -15.48
N LYS A 121 42.24 -3.98 -15.13
CA LYS A 121 42.81 -5.27 -14.72
C LYS A 121 43.62 -5.92 -15.84
N ASN A 122 43.11 -5.91 -17.07
CA ASN A 122 43.83 -6.47 -18.22
C ASN A 122 45.11 -5.68 -18.52
N GLU A 123 45.06 -4.34 -18.46
CA GLU A 123 46.26 -3.51 -18.65
C GLU A 123 47.31 -3.77 -17.56
N TYR A 124 46.89 -3.92 -16.31
CA TYR A 124 47.78 -4.28 -15.21
C TYR A 124 48.43 -5.66 -15.44
N LEU A 125 47.66 -6.65 -15.86
CA LEU A 125 48.17 -7.98 -16.20
C LEU A 125 49.14 -7.92 -17.39
N GLU A 126 48.85 -7.14 -18.43
CA GLU A 126 49.77 -6.94 -19.55
C GLU A 126 51.10 -6.31 -19.12
N LYS A 127 51.08 -5.32 -18.22
CA LYS A 127 52.31 -4.70 -17.68
C LYS A 127 53.14 -5.72 -16.91
N LEU A 128 52.50 -6.57 -16.10
CA LEU A 128 53.19 -7.66 -15.38
C LEU A 128 53.80 -8.70 -16.34
N LEU A 129 53.11 -9.00 -17.44
CA LEU A 129 53.61 -9.95 -18.45
C LEU A 129 54.75 -9.37 -19.29
N LYS A 130 54.73 -8.06 -19.60
CA LYS A 130 55.78 -7.35 -20.36
C LYS A 130 57.03 -7.05 -19.52
N GLY A 131 56.94 -7.13 -18.19
CA GLY A 131 58.06 -6.94 -17.25
C GLY A 131 58.85 -8.22 -16.91
N LYS A 132 58.56 -9.33 -17.58
CA LYS A 132 59.36 -10.57 -17.57
C LYS A 132 60.13 -10.70 -18.88
#